data_AF-A0A960UBM9-F1
#
_entry.id   AF-A0A960UBM9-F1
#
_cell.length_a   1.000
_cell.length_b   1.000
_cell.length_c   1.000
_cell.angle_alpha   90.00
_cell.angle_beta   90.00
_cell.angle_gamma   90.00
#
_symmetry.space_group_name_H-M   'P 1'
#
loop_
_entity.id
_entity.type
_entity.pdbx_description
1 polymer ?
#
loop_
_entity_poly.entity_id
_entity_poly.type
_entity_poly.pdbx_seq_one_letter_code
_entity_poly.pdbx_strand_id
1 'polypeptide(L)'
;MKHIQVIIITKIMSSSKRLHVSYTKTNPENLEVYSGRASGIDDGSLKEEELAEKIMAKRDSSHHKNEDGFDVYDIDKISNNYEAIRGREQMLIEYNGGAKSKGGTSGNSINSISDRNPKKKKYLLTALKIFGSITSLIAVFWLFTGL
;
A
#
# COMPACT_ATOMS: atom_id res chain seq x y z
N MET A 1 14.04 -45.62 31.11
CA MET A 1 13.52 -45.96 29.76
C MET A 1 12.75 -44.76 29.23
N LYS A 2 13.22 -44.23 28.08
CA LYS A 2 12.60 -43.27 27.15
C LYS A 2 11.64 -42.23 27.75
N HIS A 3 12.22 -41.10 28.16
CA HIS A 3 11.55 -39.80 28.15
C HIS A 3 11.12 -39.50 26.71
N ILE A 4 9.89 -39.88 26.36
CA ILE A 4 9.20 -39.32 25.21
C ILE A 4 8.83 -37.91 25.66
N GLN A 5 9.77 -36.97 25.45
CA GLN A 5 9.36 -35.60 25.22
C GLN A 5 8.42 -35.69 24.02
N VAL A 6 7.12 -35.73 24.32
CA VAL A 6 6.11 -35.26 23.40
C VAL A 6 6.61 -33.88 23.05
N ILE A 7 7.28 -33.79 21.90
CA ILE A 7 7.44 -32.57 21.14
C ILE A 7 5.99 -32.17 20.94
N ILE A 8 5.46 -31.44 21.92
CA ILE A 8 4.21 -30.72 21.78
C ILE A 8 4.55 -29.83 20.61
N ILE A 9 4.04 -30.24 19.45
CA ILE A 9 3.93 -29.44 18.25
C ILE A 9 2.94 -28.33 18.63
N THR A 10 3.29 -27.49 19.60
CA THR A 10 3.06 -26.06 19.54
C THR A 10 3.95 -25.54 18.41
N LYS A 11 3.67 -26.01 17.18
CA LYS A 11 3.51 -25.05 16.11
C LYS A 11 2.34 -24.23 16.61
N ILE A 12 2.67 -23.18 17.38
CA ILE A 12 1.74 -22.12 17.75
C ILE A 12 1.03 -21.86 16.43
N MET A 13 -0.24 -22.23 16.34
CA MET A 13 -1.05 -21.91 15.18
C MET A 13 -1.09 -20.39 15.18
N SER A 14 -0.09 -19.77 14.55
CA SER A 14 -0.06 -18.35 14.28
C SER A 14 -1.39 -18.09 13.60
N SER A 15 -2.29 -17.39 14.30
CA SER A 15 -3.56 -16.98 13.70
C SER A 15 -3.16 -16.28 12.40
N SER A 16 -3.56 -16.80 11.25
CA SER A 16 -3.12 -16.26 9.98
C SER A 16 -3.49 -14.78 9.92
N LYS A 17 -2.47 -13.92 9.95
CA LYS A 17 -2.68 -12.47 9.91
C LYS A 17 -2.76 -12.06 8.44
N ARG A 18 -3.35 -10.90 8.17
CA ARG A 18 -3.39 -10.37 6.79
C ARG A 18 -2.46 -9.18 6.73
N LEU A 19 -1.50 -9.23 5.80
CA LEU A 19 -0.66 -8.09 5.47
C LEU A 19 -1.34 -7.30 4.35
N HIS A 20 -1.43 -6.00 4.52
CA HIS A 20 -1.98 -5.05 3.55
C HIS A 20 -0.86 -4.14 3.06
N VAL A 21 -0.89 -3.80 1.77
CA VAL A 21 0.13 -2.99 1.11
C VAL A 21 -0.55 -1.83 0.39
N SER A 22 -0.06 -0.60 0.55
CA SER A 22 -0.28 0.50 -0.39
C SER A 22 0.90 0.63 -1.33
N TYR A 23 0.64 0.94 -2.59
CA TYR A 23 1.65 1.02 -3.63
C TYR A 23 1.30 2.09 -4.67
N THR A 24 2.28 2.49 -5.46
CA THR A 24 2.11 3.33 -6.63
C THR A 24 2.59 2.62 -7.89
N LYS A 25 2.07 3.05 -9.04
CA LYS A 25 2.61 2.74 -10.37
C LYS A 25 2.70 4.06 -11.13
N THR A 26 3.78 4.27 -11.87
CA THR A 26 3.97 5.49 -12.68
C THR A 26 3.87 5.15 -14.15
N ASN A 27 3.16 5.96 -14.93
CA ASN A 27 3.22 5.88 -16.38
C ASN A 27 4.39 6.77 -16.85
N PRO A 28 5.43 6.22 -17.49
CA PRO A 28 6.63 6.99 -17.86
C PRO A 28 6.39 7.96 -19.02
N GLU A 29 5.33 7.79 -19.81
CA GLU A 29 5.02 8.66 -20.95
C GLU A 29 4.33 9.96 -20.53
N ASN A 30 3.39 9.88 -19.58
CA ASN A 30 2.57 11.02 -19.16
C ASN A 30 2.74 11.42 -17.69
N LEU A 31 3.59 10.71 -16.95
CA LEU A 31 3.91 10.91 -15.53
C LEU A 31 2.70 10.80 -14.58
N GLU A 32 1.58 10.22 -15.03
CA GLU A 32 0.46 9.90 -14.15
C GLU A 32 0.91 8.86 -13.12
N VAL A 33 0.54 9.08 -11.85
CA VAL A 33 0.78 8.13 -10.77
C VAL A 33 -0.54 7.49 -10.37
N TYR A 34 -0.64 6.17 -10.57
CA TYR A 34 -1.74 5.35 -10.05
C TYR A 34 -1.40 4.90 -8.64
N SER A 35 -2.33 5.08 -7.70
CA SER A 35 -2.20 4.64 -6.31
C SER A 35 -3.14 3.46 -6.06
N GLY A 36 -2.64 2.39 -5.44
CA GLY A 36 -3.38 1.15 -5.23
C GLY A 36 -3.16 0.52 -3.86
N ARG A 37 -3.92 -0.54 -3.59
CA ARG A 37 -3.73 -1.42 -2.43
C ARG A 37 -3.83 -2.90 -2.78
N ALA A 38 -3.11 -3.73 -2.05
CA ALA A 38 -3.15 -5.19 -2.14
C ALA A 38 -3.14 -5.83 -0.75
N SER A 39 -3.38 -7.14 -0.68
CA SER A 39 -3.23 -7.89 0.58
C SER A 39 -2.96 -9.36 0.34
N GLY A 40 -2.36 -10.01 1.34
CA GLY A 40 -2.11 -11.44 1.37
C GLY A 40 -2.19 -12.01 2.78
N ILE A 41 -2.27 -13.33 2.86
CA ILE A 41 -2.24 -14.04 4.13
C ILE A 41 -0.79 -14.19 4.56
N ASP A 42 -0.52 -13.78 5.79
CA ASP A 42 0.70 -14.03 6.54
C ASP A 42 0.50 -15.32 7.36
N ASP A 43 1.21 -16.38 6.95
CA ASP A 43 1.28 -17.65 7.65
C ASP A 43 2.50 -17.75 8.59
N GLY A 44 3.25 -16.65 8.74
CA GLY A 44 4.47 -16.54 9.54
C GLY A 44 5.70 -17.19 8.90
N SER A 45 5.62 -17.61 7.63
CA SER A 45 6.76 -18.24 6.93
C SER A 45 7.75 -17.25 6.31
N LEU A 46 7.33 -16.01 6.12
CA LEU A 46 8.11 -14.94 5.47
C LEU A 46 8.24 -13.73 6.39
N LYS A 47 9.27 -12.93 6.15
CA LYS A 47 9.33 -11.56 6.70
C LYS A 47 8.26 -10.69 6.03
N GLU A 48 7.84 -9.61 6.69
CA GLU A 48 6.77 -8.77 6.16
C GLU A 48 7.11 -8.17 4.80
N GLU A 49 8.36 -7.78 4.56
CA GLU A 49 8.82 -7.21 3.30
C GLU A 49 8.80 -8.26 2.17
N GLU A 50 9.28 -9.47 2.44
CA GLU A 50 9.26 -10.59 1.48
C GLU A 50 7.82 -10.99 1.13
N LEU A 51 6.93 -10.99 2.13
CA LEU A 51 5.51 -11.23 1.90
C LEU A 51 4.87 -10.10 1.09
N ALA A 52 5.23 -8.85 1.35
CA ALA A 52 4.74 -7.70 0.59
C ALA A 52 5.15 -7.77 -0.88
N GLU A 53 6.42 -8.10 -1.16
CA GLU A 53 6.89 -8.34 -2.53
C GLU A 53 6.14 -9.48 -3.21
N LYS A 54 5.95 -10.61 -2.51
CA LYS A 54 5.15 -11.73 -3.04
C LYS A 54 3.71 -11.33 -3.35
N ILE A 55 3.08 -10.53 -2.48
CA ILE A 55 1.73 -10.00 -2.69
C ILE A 55 1.72 -9.11 -3.95
N MET A 56 2.72 -8.23 -4.08
CA MET A 56 2.78 -7.26 -5.16
C MET A 56 3.12 -7.89 -6.50
N ALA A 57 4.09 -8.80 -6.58
CA ALA A 57 4.38 -9.57 -7.79
C ALA A 57 3.14 -10.30 -8.32
N LYS A 58 2.34 -10.90 -7.42
CA LYS A 58 1.06 -11.53 -7.80
C LYS A 58 0.01 -10.51 -8.23
N ARG A 59 -0.06 -9.35 -7.57
CA ARG A 59 -1.01 -8.27 -7.92
C ARG A 59 -0.68 -7.69 -9.30
N ASP A 60 0.59 -7.56 -9.59
CA ASP A 60 1.12 -6.89 -10.77
C ASP A 60 0.96 -7.72 -12.04
N SER A 61 1.15 -9.04 -11.96
CA SER A 61 1.15 -9.95 -13.13
C SER A 61 -0.12 -9.93 -14.00
N SER A 62 -1.22 -9.39 -13.49
CA SER A 62 -2.51 -9.28 -14.19
C SER A 62 -3.20 -7.94 -13.94
N HIS A 63 -2.44 -6.90 -13.56
CA HIS A 63 -3.03 -5.60 -13.26
C HIS A 63 -3.37 -4.86 -14.55
N HIS A 64 -4.63 -4.44 -14.73
CA HIS A 64 -5.07 -3.69 -15.92
C HIS A 64 -4.21 -2.45 -16.25
N LYS A 65 -3.64 -1.79 -15.22
CA LYS A 65 -2.73 -0.66 -15.44
C LYS A 65 -1.47 -0.99 -16.25
N ASN A 66 -1.09 -2.26 -16.37
CA ASN A 66 0.02 -2.67 -17.24
C ASN A 66 -0.33 -2.44 -18.71
N GLU A 67 -1.57 -2.73 -19.10
CA GLU A 67 -2.07 -2.49 -20.45
C GLU A 67 -2.22 -0.98 -20.72
N ASP A 68 -2.46 -0.18 -19.67
CA ASP A 68 -2.48 1.29 -19.71
C ASP A 68 -1.06 1.91 -19.74
N GLY A 69 0.01 1.11 -19.85
CA GLY A 69 1.40 1.58 -19.96
C GLY A 69 2.04 2.05 -18.64
N PHE A 70 1.50 1.65 -17.48
CA PHE A 70 2.17 1.93 -16.20
C PHE A 70 3.28 0.91 -15.91
N ASP A 71 4.41 1.39 -15.40
CA ASP A 71 5.58 0.60 -15.00
C ASP A 71 5.27 -0.38 -13.84
N VAL A 72 6.26 -1.14 -13.38
CA VAL A 72 6.14 -1.99 -12.19
C VAL A 72 5.75 -1.16 -10.95
N TYR A 73 5.16 -1.82 -9.96
CA TYR A 73 4.80 -1.19 -8.70
C TYR A 73 6.01 -0.68 -7.90
N ASP A 74 5.76 0.32 -7.06
CA ASP A 74 6.62 0.74 -5.96
C ASP A 74 5.83 0.68 -4.64
N ILE A 75 6.38 0.01 -3.63
CA ILE A 75 5.71 -0.21 -2.34
C ILE A 75 5.83 1.06 -1.47
N ASP A 76 4.70 1.61 -1.04
CA ASP A 76 4.67 2.79 -0.15
C ASP A 76 4.67 2.40 1.34
N LYS A 77 3.67 1.61 1.77
CA LYS A 77 3.52 1.15 3.15
C LYS A 77 2.97 -0.26 3.23
N ILE A 78 3.35 -0.96 4.28
CA ILE A 78 2.82 -2.27 4.68
C ILE A 78 2.25 -2.18 6.10
N SER A 79 1.16 -2.89 6.36
CA SER A 79 0.57 -2.98 7.70
C SER A 79 -0.45 -4.09 7.82
N ASN A 80 -0.63 -4.63 9.02
CA ASN A 80 -1.77 -5.48 9.37
C ASN A 80 -3.07 -4.69 9.62
N ASN A 81 -3.02 -3.35 9.61
CA ASN A 81 -4.19 -2.48 9.79
C ASN A 81 -4.79 -2.08 8.44
N TYR A 82 -5.88 -2.76 8.05
CA TYR A 82 -6.62 -2.45 6.82
C TYR A 82 -7.07 -0.98 6.73
N GLU A 83 -7.54 -0.41 7.84
CA GLU A 83 -8.08 0.94 7.85
C GLU A 83 -7.00 1.98 7.53
N ALA A 84 -5.77 1.72 8.02
CA ALA A 84 -4.60 2.54 7.75
C ALA A 84 -4.20 2.49 6.27
N ILE A 85 -4.11 1.30 5.67
CA ILE A 85 -3.74 1.15 4.25
C ILE A 85 -4.80 1.74 3.33
N ARG A 86 -6.10 1.53 3.63
CA ARG A 86 -7.19 2.15 2.86
C ARG A 86 -7.13 3.67 2.92
N GLY A 87 -6.85 4.24 4.09
CA GLY A 87 -6.66 5.68 4.24
C GLY A 87 -5.44 6.19 3.49
N ARG A 88 -4.31 5.46 3.58
CA ARG A 88 -3.05 5.80 2.91
C ARG A 88 -3.19 5.84 1.40
N GLU A 89 -3.88 4.87 0.80
CA GLU A 89 -4.19 4.88 -0.63
C GLU A 89 -5.02 6.10 -1.05
N GLN A 90 -6.06 6.48 -0.28
CA GLN A 90 -6.79 7.71 -0.60
C GLN A 90 -5.89 8.93 -0.48
N MET A 91 -5.03 9.02 0.55
CA MET A 91 -4.07 10.11 0.68
C MET A 91 -3.11 10.18 -0.53
N LEU A 92 -2.63 9.03 -1.03
CA LEU A 92 -1.79 8.96 -2.23
C LEU A 92 -2.54 9.44 -3.48
N ILE A 93 -3.82 9.06 -3.64
CA ILE A 93 -4.65 9.55 -4.74
C ILE A 93 -4.73 11.07 -4.69
N GLU A 94 -5.05 11.67 -3.54
CA GLU A 94 -5.14 13.13 -3.41
C GLU A 94 -3.76 13.81 -3.64
N TYR A 95 -2.69 13.24 -3.08
CA TYR A 95 -1.33 13.76 -3.23
C TYR A 95 -0.86 13.77 -4.69
N ASN A 96 -1.22 12.73 -5.46
CA ASN A 96 -0.86 12.60 -6.87
C ASN A 96 -1.85 13.31 -7.83
N GLY A 97 -2.61 14.28 -7.33
CA GLY A 97 -3.49 15.13 -8.15
C GLY A 97 -4.96 14.75 -8.14
N GLY A 98 -5.38 13.81 -7.29
CA GLY A 98 -6.78 13.43 -7.12
C GLY A 98 -7.35 12.55 -8.23
N ALA A 99 -8.51 11.94 -8.00
CA ALA A 99 -9.13 11.05 -8.98
C ALA A 99 -9.77 11.79 -10.17
N LYS A 100 -9.71 11.19 -11.37
CA LYS A 100 -10.24 11.80 -12.62
C LYS A 100 -11.74 12.11 -12.56
N SER A 101 -12.54 11.26 -11.90
CA SER A 101 -13.98 11.51 -11.66
C SER A 101 -14.27 12.75 -10.79
N LYS A 102 -13.24 13.36 -10.20
CA LYS A 102 -13.31 14.61 -9.43
C LYS A 102 -12.57 15.76 -10.11
N GLY A 103 -12.21 15.59 -11.38
CA GLY A 103 -11.39 16.55 -12.12
C GLY A 103 -9.89 16.50 -11.77
N GLY A 104 -9.45 15.42 -11.10
CA GLY A 104 -8.05 15.23 -10.75
C GLY A 104 -7.20 14.63 -11.88
N THR A 105 -5.88 14.60 -11.65
CA THR A 105 -4.85 14.21 -12.64
C THR A 105 -4.09 12.95 -12.29
N SER A 106 -4.41 12.27 -11.18
CA SER A 106 -3.78 10.98 -10.88
C SER A 106 -4.17 9.92 -11.90
N GLY A 107 -3.44 8.80 -11.91
CA GLY A 107 -3.77 7.62 -12.72
C GLY A 107 -5.06 6.91 -12.28
N ASN A 108 -5.72 7.37 -11.21
CA ASN A 108 -6.94 6.79 -10.66
C ASN A 108 -8.19 7.42 -11.27
N SER A 109 -9.03 6.62 -11.92
CA SER A 109 -10.33 7.08 -12.43
C SER A 109 -11.30 7.51 -11.31
N ILE A 110 -11.22 6.84 -10.15
CA ILE A 110 -12.11 7.05 -9.01
C ILE A 110 -11.34 7.09 -7.68
N ASN A 111 -11.97 7.70 -6.68
CA ASN A 111 -11.48 7.67 -5.30
C ASN A 111 -11.51 6.24 -4.73
N SER A 112 -10.49 5.90 -3.95
CA SER A 112 -10.45 4.67 -3.15
C SER A 112 -11.55 4.67 -2.08
N ILE A 113 -11.85 5.83 -1.51
CA ILE A 113 -12.90 6.04 -0.52
C ILE A 113 -13.92 7.04 -1.07
N SER A 114 -15.15 6.56 -1.30
CA SER A 114 -16.27 7.43 -1.67
C SER A 114 -16.47 8.56 -0.65
N ASP A 115 -16.80 9.76 -1.13
CA ASP A 115 -17.10 10.92 -0.28
C ASP A 115 -18.32 10.70 0.61
N ARG A 116 -19.23 9.82 0.19
CA ARG A 116 -20.42 9.44 0.96
C ARG A 116 -20.13 8.36 2.01
N ASN A 117 -18.91 7.84 2.08
CA ASN A 117 -18.58 6.80 3.06
C ASN A 117 -18.49 7.42 4.46
N PRO A 118 -19.35 7.02 5.42
CA PRO A 118 -19.35 7.60 6.77
C PRO A 118 -18.05 7.34 7.54
N LYS A 119 -17.27 6.32 7.13
CA LYS A 119 -15.99 5.96 7.73
C LYS A 119 -14.79 6.65 7.06
N LYS A 120 -14.99 7.52 6.05
CA LYS A 120 -13.89 8.20 5.33
C LYS A 120 -12.91 8.87 6.30
N LYS A 121 -13.45 9.67 7.24
CA LYS A 121 -12.63 10.35 8.25
C LYS A 121 -11.85 9.36 9.13
N LYS A 122 -12.45 8.23 9.50
CA LYS A 122 -11.78 7.18 10.30
C LYS A 122 -10.56 6.64 9.56
N TYR A 123 -10.71 6.24 8.29
CA TYR A 123 -9.61 5.71 7.49
C TYR A 123 -8.45 6.71 7.37
N LEU A 124 -8.76 7.97 7.03
CA LEU A 124 -7.75 9.02 6.87
C LEU A 124 -7.02 9.31 8.19
N LEU A 125 -7.75 9.41 9.31
CA LEU A 125 -7.13 9.64 10.62
C LEU A 125 -6.29 8.45 11.09
N THR A 126 -6.74 7.21 10.84
CA THR A 126 -5.95 6.02 11.17
C THR A 126 -4.66 5.98 10.34
N ALA A 127 -4.73 6.28 9.04
CA ALA A 127 -3.54 6.36 8.18
C ALA A 127 -2.57 7.45 8.64
N LEU A 128 -3.07 8.65 8.94
CA LEU A 128 -2.27 9.76 9.46
C LEU A 128 -1.60 9.39 10.79
N LYS A 129 -2.33 8.71 11.69
CA LYS A 129 -1.80 8.29 12.99
C LYS A 129 -0.66 7.28 12.86
N ILE A 130 -0.74 6.35 11.91
CA ILE A 130 0.24 5.26 11.77
C ILE A 130 1.41 5.65 10.87
N PHE A 131 1.15 6.34 9.76
CA PHE A 131 2.15 6.60 8.72
C PHE A 131 2.55 8.07 8.58
N GLY A 132 1.85 8.99 9.24
CA GLY A 132 2.03 10.42 9.05
C GLY A 132 1.48 10.94 7.72
N SER A 133 1.70 12.23 7.46
CA SER A 133 1.33 12.89 6.22
C SER A 133 2.19 12.41 5.05
N ILE A 134 1.67 12.52 3.82
CA ILE A 134 2.52 12.43 2.64
C ILE A 134 3.17 13.81 2.47
N THR A 135 4.40 13.96 2.94
CA THR A 135 5.20 15.16 2.68
C THR A 135 6.02 14.97 1.42
N SER A 136 5.96 15.96 0.53
CA SER A 136 6.82 16.03 -0.64
C SER A 136 8.25 16.29 -0.17
N LEU A 137 9.14 15.30 -0.32
CA LEU A 137 10.58 15.46 -0.08
C LEU A 137 11.27 16.36 -1.13
N ILE A 138 10.50 16.97 -2.05
CA ILE A 138 11.03 17.90 -3.06
C ILE A 138 11.54 19.21 -2.44
N ALA A 139 11.20 19.54 -1.19
CA ALA A 139 11.67 20.77 -0.54
C ALA A 139 13.08 20.71 0.10
N VAL A 140 13.75 19.55 0.16
CA VAL A 140 15.07 19.44 0.82
C VAL A 140 16.25 19.46 -0.15
N PHE A 141 16.04 19.16 -1.44
CA PHE A 141 17.15 19.15 -2.41
C PHE A 141 17.54 20.54 -2.95
N TRP A 142 16.66 21.54 -2.85
CA TRP A 142 16.95 22.93 -3.30
C TRP A 142 17.66 23.80 -2.25
N LEU A 143 17.93 23.29 -1.04
CA LEU A 143 18.69 24.01 -0.01
C LEU A 143 20.17 23.58 0.08
N PHE A 144 20.62 22.58 -0.69
CA PHE A 144 22.01 22.08 -0.63
C PHE A 144 22.80 22.16 -1.95
N THR A 145 22.25 22.73 -3.01
CA THR A 145 23.02 23.03 -4.26
C THR A 145 23.01 24.52 -4.60
N GLY A 146 23.05 25.38 -3.57
CA GLY A 146 23.32 26.80 -3.78
C GLY A 146 24.76 27.02 -4.24
N LEU A 147 24.90 27.43 -5.51
CA LEU A 147 26.11 27.82 -6.26
C LEU A 147 27.20 26.75 -6.47
#